data_AF-A0A946FIK7-F1
#
_entry.id   AF-A0A946FIK7-F1
#
_cell.length_a   1.000
_cell.length_b   1.000
_cell.length_c   1.000
_cell.angle_alpha   90.00
_cell.angle_beta   90.00
_cell.angle_gamma   90.00
#
_symmetry.space_group_name_H-M   'P 1'
#
loop_
_entity.id
_entity.type
_entity.pdbx_description
1 polymer ?
#
loop_
_entity_poly.entity_id
_entity_poly.type
_entity_poly.pdbx_seq_one_letter_code
_entity_poly.pdbx_strand_id
1 'polypeptide(L)'
;MANKSDPKTYDVVVIGGGPGGYVAAIRASQLGLKTAIVERENLGGVCLNWGCIPTKALLRAAEIYHLAETADRYGITMEKLSFDLNAVVKRSRDVAATLSGGISHLMKKNKIDVFMASASLESKTGSHWRVALTLADKSTDILNAGKVILATGARARELPSIKPDGNNIVTYRDAMTPKTMPKSLIIIGSGAIGIEFASFYADMGVSVTVIEAADRIMPVEDAEISAMAEKLFVARGIT
;
A
#
# COMPACT_ATOMS: atom_id res chain seq x y z
N MET A 1 21.72 -38.18 -6.12
CA MET A 1 22.13 -36.75 -6.16
C MET A 1 21.07 -36.03 -6.99
N ALA A 2 20.28 -35.15 -6.38
CA ALA A 2 19.20 -34.45 -7.09
C ALA A 2 19.81 -33.55 -8.17
N ASN A 3 19.33 -33.72 -9.40
CA ASN A 3 19.75 -32.97 -10.57
C ASN A 3 19.37 -31.49 -10.34
N LYS A 4 20.31 -30.64 -9.91
CA LYS A 4 20.07 -29.19 -9.84
C LYS A 4 19.97 -28.71 -11.30
N SER A 5 18.74 -28.49 -11.76
CA SER A 5 18.47 -27.86 -13.05
C SER A 5 19.25 -26.55 -13.15
N ASP A 6 19.84 -26.28 -14.33
CA ASP A 6 20.59 -25.04 -14.55
C ASP A 6 19.73 -23.81 -14.23
N PRO A 7 20.32 -22.76 -13.59
CA PRO A 7 19.60 -21.53 -13.26
C PRO A 7 18.94 -20.91 -14.49
N LYS A 8 17.64 -20.57 -14.38
CA LYS A 8 16.91 -19.89 -15.46
C LYS A 8 17.56 -18.53 -15.74
N THR A 9 17.81 -18.24 -17.02
CA THR A 9 18.45 -16.99 -17.46
C THR A 9 17.44 -16.02 -18.07
N TYR A 10 17.56 -14.75 -17.70
CA TYR A 10 16.75 -13.61 -18.14
C TYR A 10 17.63 -12.42 -18.52
N ASP A 11 17.14 -11.60 -19.44
CA ASP A 11 17.78 -10.33 -19.79
C ASP A 11 17.63 -9.33 -18.64
N VAL A 12 16.44 -9.30 -18.02
CA VAL A 12 16.10 -8.43 -16.90
C VAL A 12 15.37 -9.21 -15.81
N VAL A 13 15.82 -9.07 -14.57
CA VAL A 13 15.07 -9.50 -13.38
C VAL A 13 14.69 -8.27 -12.57
N VAL A 14 13.41 -8.11 -12.28
CA VAL A 14 12.88 -7.05 -11.41
C VAL A 14 12.60 -7.62 -10.02
N ILE A 15 13.16 -7.02 -8.98
CA ILE A 15 12.94 -7.43 -7.59
C ILE A 15 11.94 -6.44 -6.95
N GLY A 16 10.71 -6.91 -6.74
CA GLY A 16 9.58 -6.15 -6.22
C GLY A 16 8.48 -5.96 -7.27
N GLY A 17 7.25 -6.31 -6.90
CA GLY A 17 6.04 -6.28 -7.73
C GLY A 17 5.18 -5.02 -7.54
N GLY A 18 5.71 -3.96 -6.90
CA GLY A 18 5.02 -2.68 -6.76
C GLY A 18 4.91 -1.87 -8.07
N PRO A 19 4.30 -0.67 -8.05
CA PRO A 19 4.10 0.16 -9.25
C PRO A 19 5.36 0.36 -10.09
N GLY A 20 6.49 0.73 -9.46
CA GLY A 20 7.75 0.85 -10.19
C GLY A 20 8.23 -0.47 -10.80
N GLY A 21 8.00 -1.60 -10.11
CA GLY A 21 8.47 -2.91 -10.52
C GLY A 21 7.67 -3.52 -11.67
N TYR A 22 6.35 -3.68 -11.51
CA TYR A 22 5.54 -4.32 -12.54
C TYR A 22 5.47 -3.48 -13.82
N VAL A 23 5.52 -2.14 -13.72
CA VAL A 23 5.58 -1.25 -14.91
C VAL A 23 6.92 -1.41 -15.61
N ALA A 24 8.03 -1.46 -14.87
CA ALA A 24 9.35 -1.70 -15.44
C ALA A 24 9.43 -3.07 -16.13
N ALA A 25 8.86 -4.12 -15.52
CA ALA A 25 8.82 -5.45 -16.11
C ALA A 25 8.00 -5.49 -17.42
N ILE A 26 6.82 -4.86 -17.43
CA ILE A 26 6.00 -4.71 -18.65
C ILE A 26 6.80 -3.98 -19.73
N ARG A 27 7.45 -2.87 -19.38
CA ARG A 27 8.21 -2.09 -20.36
C ARG A 27 9.41 -2.86 -20.90
N ALA A 28 10.14 -3.60 -20.05
CA ALA A 28 11.25 -4.44 -20.48
C ALA A 28 10.79 -5.52 -21.47
N SER A 29 9.68 -6.20 -21.18
CA SER A 29 9.10 -7.18 -22.10
C SER A 29 8.67 -6.57 -23.43
N GLN A 30 8.02 -5.40 -23.41
CA GLN A 30 7.64 -4.67 -24.64
C GLN A 30 8.83 -4.26 -25.50
N LEU A 31 10.01 -4.09 -24.91
CA LEU A 31 11.26 -3.82 -25.61
C LEU A 31 11.97 -5.09 -26.11
N GLY A 32 11.32 -6.25 -26.00
CA GLY A 32 11.84 -7.54 -26.50
C GLY A 32 12.73 -8.30 -25.52
N LEU A 33 12.84 -7.85 -24.26
CA LEU A 33 13.71 -8.48 -23.26
C LEU A 33 12.99 -9.62 -22.54
N LYS A 34 13.64 -10.78 -22.42
CA LYS A 34 13.15 -11.89 -21.60
C LYS A 34 13.20 -11.46 -20.13
N THR A 35 12.02 -11.29 -19.53
CA THR A 35 11.88 -10.59 -18.26
C THR A 35 11.25 -11.49 -17.19
N ALA A 36 11.80 -11.44 -15.98
CA ALA A 36 11.18 -12.01 -14.79
C ALA A 36 10.92 -10.92 -13.74
N ILE A 37 9.90 -11.12 -12.92
CA ILE A 37 9.63 -10.34 -11.71
C ILE A 37 9.57 -11.26 -10.50
N VAL A 38 10.17 -10.82 -9.39
CA VAL A 38 10.13 -11.52 -8.11
C VAL A 38 9.36 -10.66 -7.11
N GLU A 39 8.30 -11.21 -6.51
CA GLU A 39 7.47 -10.56 -5.49
C GLU A 39 7.25 -11.52 -4.33
N ARG A 40 7.37 -11.02 -3.09
CA ARG A 40 7.28 -11.88 -1.90
C ARG A 40 5.87 -12.02 -1.33
N GLU A 41 4.99 -11.07 -1.62
CA GLU A 41 3.66 -10.98 -1.03
C GLU A 41 2.57 -10.98 -2.12
N ASN A 42 2.28 -9.83 -2.72
CA ASN A 42 1.23 -9.66 -3.72
C ASN A 42 1.68 -8.71 -4.83
N LEU A 43 1.38 -9.04 -6.09
CA LEU A 43 1.60 -8.12 -7.20
C LEU A 43 0.80 -6.82 -6.99
N GLY A 44 1.36 -5.71 -7.47
CA GLY A 44 0.87 -4.35 -7.19
C GLY A 44 1.50 -3.69 -5.96
N GLY A 45 2.22 -4.45 -5.12
CA GLY A 45 2.97 -3.95 -3.96
C GLY A 45 2.11 -3.16 -2.96
N VAL A 46 2.75 -2.27 -2.19
CA VAL A 46 2.06 -1.52 -1.12
C VAL A 46 0.94 -0.64 -1.66
N CYS A 47 1.17 0.16 -2.72
CA CYS A 47 0.18 1.11 -3.20
C CYS A 47 -1.15 0.44 -3.59
N LEU A 48 -1.10 -0.73 -4.25
CA LEU A 48 -2.29 -1.44 -4.66
C LEU A 48 -2.92 -2.24 -3.49
N ASN A 49 -2.11 -2.96 -2.72
CA ASN A 49 -2.64 -3.92 -1.74
C ASN A 49 -2.89 -3.32 -0.36
N TRP A 50 -2.17 -2.27 0.02
CA TRP A 50 -2.10 -1.77 1.40
C TRP A 50 -1.87 -0.25 1.47
N GLY A 51 -2.21 0.50 0.43
CA GLY A 51 -1.94 1.94 0.39
C GLY A 51 -2.97 2.67 -0.42
N CYS A 52 -2.52 3.32 -1.49
CA CYS A 52 -3.31 4.20 -2.35
C CYS A 52 -4.72 3.67 -2.66
N ILE A 53 -4.83 2.45 -3.19
CA ILE A 53 -6.11 1.91 -3.67
C ILE A 53 -7.10 1.68 -2.52
N PRO A 54 -6.78 0.86 -1.50
CA PRO A 54 -7.72 0.58 -0.43
C PRO A 54 -8.04 1.83 0.41
N THR A 55 -7.07 2.71 0.69
CA THR A 55 -7.33 3.93 1.45
C THR A 55 -8.27 4.88 0.70
N LYS A 56 -8.14 4.99 -0.63
CA LYS A 56 -9.03 5.84 -1.44
C LYS A 56 -10.44 5.25 -1.50
N ALA A 57 -10.55 3.92 -1.52
CA ALA A 57 -11.85 3.24 -1.45
C ALA A 57 -12.55 3.46 -0.10
N LEU A 58 -11.80 3.48 1.01
CA LEU A 58 -12.29 3.81 2.35
C LEU A 58 -12.71 5.27 2.45
N LEU A 59 -11.85 6.20 2.01
CA LEU A 59 -12.15 7.64 1.99
C LEU A 59 -13.40 7.95 1.20
N ARG A 60 -13.63 7.28 0.07
CA ARG A 60 -14.87 7.47 -0.69
C ARG A 60 -16.12 7.02 0.10
N ALA A 61 -16.02 5.97 0.90
CA ALA A 61 -17.14 5.54 1.74
C ALA A 61 -17.41 6.54 2.87
N ALA A 62 -16.34 7.01 3.53
CA ALA A 62 -16.41 8.05 4.55
C ALA A 62 -16.96 9.38 4.00
N GLU A 63 -16.52 9.80 2.82
CA GLU A 63 -17.03 11.00 2.15
C GLU A 63 -18.54 10.90 1.86
N ILE A 64 -19.02 9.76 1.37
CA ILE A 64 -20.45 9.53 1.16
C ILE A 64 -21.22 9.62 2.48
N TYR A 65 -20.68 9.03 3.56
CA TYR A 65 -21.30 9.09 4.87
C TYR A 65 -21.34 10.53 5.42
N HIS A 66 -20.24 11.28 5.30
CA HIS A 66 -20.14 12.66 5.75
C HIS A 66 -21.07 13.61 4.95
N LEU A 67 -21.16 13.43 3.63
CA LEU A 67 -22.12 14.17 2.80
C LEU A 67 -23.56 13.85 3.18
N ALA A 68 -23.83 12.60 3.55
CA ALA A 68 -25.15 12.23 4.05
C ALA A 68 -25.43 12.90 5.42
N GLU A 69 -24.48 12.83 6.35
CA GLU A 69 -24.60 13.43 7.68
C GLU A 69 -24.86 14.95 7.62
N THR A 70 -24.32 15.63 6.61
CA THR A 70 -24.43 17.08 6.41
C THR A 70 -25.41 17.49 5.30
N ALA A 71 -26.31 16.58 4.89
CA ALA A 71 -27.23 16.79 3.78
C ALA A 71 -28.32 17.85 4.07
N ASP A 72 -28.57 18.14 5.35
CA ASP A 72 -29.50 19.18 5.82
C ASP A 72 -29.11 20.58 5.33
N ARG A 73 -27.80 20.83 5.17
CA ARG A 73 -27.25 22.07 4.58
C ARG A 73 -27.67 22.28 3.13
N TYR A 74 -28.13 21.23 2.47
CA TYR A 74 -28.66 21.24 1.11
C TYR A 74 -30.18 21.06 1.08
N GLY A 75 -30.85 21.15 2.24
CA GLY A 75 -32.31 20.99 2.35
C GLY A 75 -32.80 19.54 2.26
N ILE A 76 -31.91 18.55 2.46
CA ILE A 76 -32.24 17.13 2.42
C ILE A 76 -32.27 16.58 3.84
N THR A 77 -33.39 15.99 4.23
CA THR A 77 -33.55 15.34 5.54
C THR A 77 -33.36 13.83 5.43
N MET A 78 -32.59 13.24 6.33
CA MET A 78 -32.48 11.79 6.51
C MET A 78 -32.74 11.39 7.95
N GLU A 79 -33.70 10.50 8.17
CA GLU A 79 -34.15 10.14 9.53
C GLU A 79 -33.21 9.14 10.23
N LYS A 80 -32.49 8.31 9.46
CA LYS A 80 -31.57 7.31 10.01
C LYS A 80 -30.34 7.18 9.11
N LEU A 81 -29.17 7.36 9.73
CA LEU A 81 -27.88 7.18 9.08
C LEU A 81 -27.04 6.18 9.90
N SER A 82 -26.46 5.19 9.22
CA SER A 82 -25.60 4.18 9.83
C SER A 82 -24.71 3.55 8.76
N PHE A 83 -23.60 2.96 9.17
CA PHE A 83 -22.70 2.21 8.27
C PHE A 83 -22.40 0.81 8.82
N ASP A 84 -22.06 -0.11 7.92
CA ASP A 84 -21.48 -1.41 8.26
C ASP A 84 -19.97 -1.37 7.97
N LEU A 85 -19.16 -1.36 9.05
CA LEU A 85 -17.71 -1.32 8.94
C LEU A 85 -17.15 -2.50 8.15
N ASN A 86 -17.69 -3.70 8.35
CA ASN A 86 -17.21 -4.90 7.67
C ASN A 86 -17.48 -4.78 6.17
N ALA A 87 -18.65 -4.27 5.78
CA ALA A 87 -18.98 -4.02 4.37
C ALA A 87 -18.07 -2.95 3.73
N VAL A 88 -17.79 -1.86 4.46
CA VAL A 88 -16.90 -0.78 4.00
C VAL A 88 -15.48 -1.30 3.77
N VAL A 89 -14.92 -2.02 4.75
CA VAL A 89 -13.59 -2.61 4.65
C VAL A 89 -13.56 -3.68 3.56
N LYS A 90 -14.56 -4.56 3.50
CA LYS A 90 -14.65 -5.60 2.47
C LYS A 90 -14.65 -5.00 1.06
N ARG A 91 -15.44 -3.95 0.82
CA ARG A 91 -15.44 -3.25 -0.48
C ARG A 91 -14.05 -2.73 -0.84
N SER A 92 -13.35 -2.12 0.12
CA SER A 92 -11.98 -1.65 -0.09
C SER A 92 -11.03 -2.79 -0.48
N ARG A 93 -11.12 -3.94 0.20
CA ARG A 93 -10.33 -5.14 -0.11
C ARG A 93 -10.68 -5.75 -1.46
N ASP A 94 -11.96 -5.81 -1.81
CA ASP A 94 -12.42 -6.35 -3.08
C ASP A 94 -11.89 -5.52 -4.27
N VAL A 95 -11.93 -4.19 -4.17
CA VAL A 95 -11.36 -3.28 -5.19
C VAL A 95 -9.86 -3.55 -5.37
N ALA A 96 -9.11 -3.67 -4.28
CA ALA A 96 -7.68 -4.00 -4.35
C ALA A 96 -7.45 -5.39 -5.00
N ALA A 97 -8.24 -6.39 -4.63
CA ALA A 97 -8.13 -7.74 -5.17
C ALA A 97 -8.41 -7.79 -6.69
N THR A 98 -9.45 -7.09 -7.16
CA THR A 98 -9.76 -6.98 -8.60
C THR A 98 -8.59 -6.39 -9.38
N LEU A 99 -8.02 -5.29 -8.90
CA LEU A 99 -6.91 -4.63 -9.58
C LEU A 99 -5.62 -5.48 -9.54
N SER A 100 -5.36 -6.18 -8.43
CA SER A 100 -4.24 -7.12 -8.30
C SER A 100 -4.34 -8.29 -9.30
N GLY A 101 -5.56 -8.83 -9.48
CA GLY A 101 -5.87 -9.82 -10.51
C GLY A 101 -5.59 -9.29 -11.93
N GLY A 102 -5.91 -8.01 -12.17
CA GLY A 102 -5.57 -7.31 -13.41
C GLY A 102 -4.06 -7.26 -13.67
N ILE A 103 -3.24 -6.98 -12.66
CA ILE A 103 -1.77 -7.01 -12.79
C ILE A 103 -1.29 -8.42 -13.14
N SER A 104 -1.84 -9.45 -12.51
CA SER A 104 -1.50 -10.86 -12.81
C SER A 104 -1.82 -11.21 -14.26
N HIS A 105 -2.96 -10.73 -14.79
CA HIS A 105 -3.31 -10.88 -16.21
C HIS A 105 -2.31 -10.15 -17.11
N LEU A 106 -1.90 -8.92 -16.75
CA LEU A 106 -0.91 -8.16 -17.52
C LEU A 106 0.46 -8.85 -17.56
N MET A 107 0.92 -9.48 -16.47
CA MET A 107 2.18 -10.24 -16.50
C MET A 107 2.12 -11.38 -17.51
N LYS A 108 1.02 -12.16 -17.51
CA LYS A 108 0.81 -13.25 -18.48
C LYS A 108 0.73 -12.74 -19.92
N LYS A 109 -0.03 -11.66 -20.15
CA LYS A 109 -0.18 -11.04 -21.48
C LYS A 109 1.16 -10.59 -22.05
N ASN A 110 2.04 -10.06 -21.20
CA ASN A 110 3.38 -9.63 -21.59
C ASN A 110 4.43 -10.75 -21.47
N LYS A 111 4.04 -12.02 -21.28
CA LYS A 111 4.97 -13.17 -21.19
C LYS A 111 6.09 -12.97 -20.16
N ILE A 112 5.77 -12.35 -19.03
CA ILE A 112 6.70 -12.13 -17.92
C ILE A 112 6.56 -13.28 -16.94
N ASP A 113 7.69 -13.90 -16.59
CA ASP A 113 7.72 -14.94 -15.56
C ASP A 113 7.64 -14.30 -14.17
N VAL A 114 6.68 -14.75 -13.37
CA VAL A 114 6.44 -14.24 -12.00
C VAL A 114 6.92 -15.29 -11.00
N PHE A 115 7.79 -14.88 -10.09
CA PHE A 115 8.30 -15.71 -9.00
C PHE A 115 7.77 -15.17 -7.67
N MET A 116 6.93 -15.98 -6.99
CA MET A 116 6.46 -15.65 -5.65
C MET A 116 7.51 -16.08 -4.61
N ALA A 117 8.45 -15.19 -4.29
CA ALA A 117 9.60 -15.46 -3.43
C ALA A 117 10.17 -14.17 -2.83
N SER A 118 10.92 -14.30 -1.74
CA SER A 118 11.88 -13.27 -1.36
C SER A 118 13.13 -13.40 -2.23
N ALA A 119 13.81 -12.29 -2.51
CA ALA A 119 15.03 -12.31 -3.31
C ALA A 119 16.18 -11.52 -2.66
N SER A 120 17.39 -12.00 -2.89
CA SER A 120 18.65 -11.32 -2.59
C SER A 120 19.47 -11.20 -3.86
N LEU A 121 20.06 -10.04 -4.07
CA LEU A 121 21.04 -9.82 -5.14
C LEU A 121 22.41 -10.31 -4.65
N GLU A 122 22.97 -11.29 -5.34
CA GLU A 122 24.31 -11.82 -5.07
C GLU A 122 25.34 -11.22 -6.05
N SER A 123 26.57 -11.71 -6.00
CA SER A 123 27.62 -11.31 -6.94
C SER A 123 27.35 -11.80 -8.36
N LYS A 124 28.10 -11.24 -9.32
CA LYS A 124 28.09 -11.72 -10.70
C LYS A 124 28.78 -13.07 -10.82
N THR A 125 28.27 -13.91 -11.71
CA THR A 125 28.95 -15.11 -12.21
C THR A 125 29.02 -15.01 -13.72
N GLY A 126 30.22 -14.88 -14.27
CA GLY A 126 30.42 -14.51 -15.68
C GLY A 126 29.83 -13.14 -15.98
N SER A 127 29.00 -13.05 -17.03
CA SER A 127 28.32 -11.82 -17.46
C SER A 127 26.99 -11.54 -16.74
N HIS A 128 26.53 -12.42 -15.85
CA HIS A 128 25.21 -12.33 -15.24
C HIS A 128 25.28 -12.04 -13.73
N TRP A 129 24.34 -11.25 -13.24
CA TRP A 129 24.01 -11.17 -11.81
C TRP A 129 23.30 -12.46 -11.38
N ARG A 130 23.59 -12.92 -10.16
CA ARG A 130 22.79 -13.98 -9.52
C ARG A 130 21.74 -13.36 -8.61
N VAL A 131 20.51 -13.80 -8.77
CA VAL A 131 19.38 -13.43 -7.90
C VAL A 131 18.93 -14.68 -7.17
N ALA A 132 19.29 -14.78 -5.89
CA ALA A 132 18.87 -15.89 -5.05
C ALA A 132 17.43 -15.68 -4.60
N LEU A 133 16.63 -16.73 -4.73
CA LEU A 133 15.23 -16.78 -4.34
C LEU A 133 15.08 -17.62 -3.08
N THR A 134 14.21 -17.18 -2.16
CA THR A 134 13.71 -17.98 -1.05
C THR A 134 12.20 -18.08 -1.19
N LEU A 135 11.72 -19.27 -1.53
CA LEU A 135 10.30 -19.55 -1.73
C LEU A 135 9.58 -19.71 -0.38
N ALA A 136 8.25 -19.76 -0.41
CA ALA A 136 7.42 -19.88 0.78
C ALA A 136 7.70 -21.15 1.61
N ASP A 137 8.10 -22.24 0.96
CA ASP A 137 8.50 -23.51 1.59
C ASP A 137 9.97 -23.51 2.09
N LYS A 138 10.64 -22.35 2.05
CA LYS A 138 12.06 -22.15 2.36
C LYS A 138 13.03 -22.85 1.40
N SER A 139 12.54 -23.43 0.31
CA SER A 139 13.40 -23.88 -0.77
C SER A 139 14.09 -22.67 -1.42
N THR A 140 15.26 -22.94 -2.00
CA THR A 140 16.06 -21.91 -2.66
C THR A 140 16.17 -22.21 -4.14
N ASP A 141 16.11 -21.15 -4.94
CA ASP A 141 16.34 -21.19 -6.38
C ASP A 141 17.19 -19.98 -6.77
N ILE A 142 17.75 -19.98 -7.98
CA ILE A 142 18.61 -18.91 -8.45
C ILE A 142 18.25 -18.57 -9.89
N LEU A 143 18.12 -17.26 -10.15
CA LEU A 143 18.00 -16.72 -11.49
C LEU A 143 19.32 -16.07 -11.92
N ASN A 144 19.68 -16.25 -13.19
CA ASN A 144 20.73 -15.47 -13.83
C ASN A 144 20.10 -14.27 -14.54
N ALA A 145 20.61 -13.07 -14.30
CA ALA A 145 20.08 -11.83 -14.83
C ALA A 145 21.17 -11.04 -15.56
N GLY A 146 20.93 -10.65 -16.82
CA GLY A 146 21.80 -9.68 -17.50
C GLY A 146 21.79 -8.32 -16.79
N LYS A 147 20.60 -7.85 -16.40
CA LYS A 147 20.37 -6.62 -15.64
C LYS A 147 19.38 -6.87 -14.51
N VAL A 148 19.49 -6.09 -13.44
CA VAL A 148 18.59 -6.17 -12.28
C VAL A 148 18.00 -4.79 -12.00
N ILE A 149 16.69 -4.74 -11.76
CA ILE A 149 15.98 -3.54 -11.30
C ILE A 149 15.51 -3.80 -9.86
N LEU A 150 15.99 -3.00 -8.92
CA LEU A 150 15.55 -3.07 -7.52
C LEU A 150 14.36 -2.13 -7.32
N ALA A 151 13.19 -2.70 -7.08
CA ALA A 151 11.92 -2.01 -6.87
C ALA A 151 11.24 -2.50 -5.56
N THR A 152 12.04 -2.71 -4.52
CA THR A 152 11.64 -3.33 -3.24
C THR A 152 10.73 -2.47 -2.36
N GLY A 153 10.59 -1.18 -2.69
CA GLY A 153 9.66 -0.25 -2.04
C GLY A 153 10.09 0.18 -0.64
N ALA A 154 9.10 0.45 0.21
CA ALA A 154 9.27 0.97 1.56
C ALA A 154 8.40 0.21 2.57
N ARG A 155 8.66 0.44 3.86
CA ARG A 155 7.86 -0.08 4.99
C ARG A 155 7.57 1.02 5.99
N ALA A 156 6.57 0.81 6.87
CA ALA A 156 6.31 1.73 7.97
C ALA A 156 7.58 1.91 8.82
N ARG A 157 7.81 3.15 9.24
CA ARG A 157 8.86 3.46 10.21
C ARG A 157 8.33 3.14 11.61
N GLU A 158 9.07 2.34 12.35
CA GLU A 158 8.79 2.09 13.75
C GLU A 158 9.53 3.12 14.61
N LEU A 159 8.85 3.65 15.64
CA LEU A 159 9.47 4.50 16.64
C LEU A 159 10.04 3.59 17.74
N PRO A 160 11.31 3.75 18.17
CA PRO A 160 11.93 2.84 19.13
C PRO A 160 11.13 2.62 20.43
N SER A 161 10.45 3.67 20.90
CA SER A 161 9.63 3.68 22.13
C SER A 161 8.16 3.32 21.91
N ILE A 162 7.68 3.22 20.66
CA ILE A 162 6.27 2.99 20.31
C ILE A 162 6.22 1.88 19.27
N LYS A 163 6.34 0.64 19.75
CA LYS A 163 6.28 -0.55 18.89
C LYS A 163 4.82 -0.98 18.67
N PRO A 164 4.40 -1.21 17.42
CA PRO A 164 3.07 -1.75 17.16
C PRO A 164 2.85 -3.09 17.86
N ASP A 165 1.73 -3.22 18.56
CA ASP A 165 1.26 -4.45 19.21
C ASP A 165 0.10 -5.10 18.43
N GLY A 166 -0.41 -4.43 17.39
CA GLY A 166 -1.52 -4.89 16.56
C GLY A 166 -2.90 -4.77 17.24
N ASN A 167 -2.96 -4.10 18.40
CA ASN A 167 -4.20 -3.91 19.16
C ASN A 167 -4.40 -2.43 19.53
N ASN A 168 -3.55 -1.87 20.41
CA ASN A 168 -3.64 -0.47 20.83
C ASN A 168 -2.69 0.42 20.02
N ILE A 169 -1.52 -0.11 19.66
CA ILE A 169 -0.54 0.57 18.81
C ILE A 169 -0.56 -0.16 17.47
N VAL A 170 -1.09 0.52 16.47
CA VAL A 170 -1.45 -0.09 15.18
C VAL A 170 -0.70 0.58 14.04
N THR A 171 -0.45 -0.17 12.98
CA THR A 171 0.14 0.36 11.74
C THR A 171 -0.95 0.81 10.78
N TYR A 172 -0.55 1.43 9.66
CA TYR A 172 -1.49 1.77 8.58
C TYR A 172 -2.23 0.56 8.00
N ARG A 173 -1.67 -0.66 8.09
CA ARG A 173 -2.34 -1.88 7.61
C ARG A 173 -3.50 -2.26 8.51
N ASP A 174 -3.28 -2.17 9.83
CA ASP A 174 -4.28 -2.46 10.84
C ASP A 174 -5.40 -1.39 10.82
N ALA A 175 -5.02 -0.11 10.70
CA ALA A 175 -5.95 1.02 10.58
C ALA A 175 -6.80 0.98 9.29
N MET A 176 -6.35 0.25 8.27
CA MET A 176 -7.10 0.03 7.03
C MET A 176 -8.15 -1.09 7.15
N THR A 177 -7.92 -2.03 8.06
CA THR A 177 -8.82 -3.17 8.29
C THR A 177 -9.19 -3.28 9.77
N PRO A 178 -9.75 -2.23 10.37
CA PRO A 178 -10.14 -2.27 11.77
C PRO A 178 -11.29 -3.27 11.96
N LYS A 179 -11.26 -4.02 13.06
CA LYS A 179 -12.36 -4.94 13.43
C LYS A 179 -13.56 -4.19 14.00
N THR A 180 -13.31 -3.07 14.66
CA THR A 180 -14.30 -2.19 15.28
C THR A 180 -13.83 -0.73 15.15
N MET A 181 -14.78 0.21 15.19
CA MET A 181 -14.42 1.63 15.29
C MET A 181 -14.01 1.94 16.74
N PRO A 182 -12.83 2.53 16.99
CA PRO A 182 -12.49 3.02 18.31
C PRO A 182 -13.34 4.26 18.65
N LYS A 183 -13.48 4.58 19.94
CA LYS A 183 -14.12 5.85 20.34
C LYS A 183 -13.24 7.06 20.04
N SER A 184 -11.93 6.88 20.18
CA SER A 184 -10.92 7.90 19.93
C SER A 184 -9.67 7.28 19.30
N LEU A 185 -8.96 8.07 18.49
CA LEU A 185 -7.75 7.64 17.80
C LEU A 185 -6.68 8.74 17.86
N ILE A 186 -5.46 8.38 18.25
CA ILE A 186 -4.28 9.24 18.13
C ILE A 186 -3.50 8.79 16.91
N ILE A 187 -3.16 9.75 16.04
CA ILE A 187 -2.32 9.54 14.86
C ILE A 187 -1.00 10.28 15.07
N ILE A 188 0.11 9.57 14.98
CA ILE A 188 1.45 10.15 15.10
C ILE A 188 1.99 10.41 13.68
N GLY A 189 2.13 11.69 13.34
CA GLY A 189 2.58 12.19 12.04
C GLY A 189 1.43 12.67 11.16
N SER A 190 1.55 13.91 10.67
CA SER A 190 0.58 14.61 9.82
C SER A 190 0.90 14.52 8.32
N GLY A 191 1.73 13.56 7.92
CA GLY A 191 1.95 13.26 6.51
C GLY A 191 0.67 12.77 5.83
N ALA A 192 0.69 12.67 4.50
CA ALA A 192 -0.50 12.30 3.71
C ALA A 192 -1.25 11.06 4.24
N ILE A 193 -0.53 9.99 4.63
CA ILE A 193 -1.15 8.78 5.19
C ILE A 193 -1.89 9.09 6.50
N GLY A 194 -1.26 9.84 7.40
CA GLY A 194 -1.84 10.18 8.70
C GLY A 194 -3.12 11.01 8.53
N ILE A 195 -3.10 12.00 7.65
CA ILE A 195 -4.24 12.87 7.37
C ILE A 195 -5.38 12.15 6.62
N GLU A 196 -5.04 11.23 5.71
CA GLU A 196 -6.03 10.35 5.06
C GLU A 196 -6.76 9.50 6.10
N PHE A 197 -6.04 8.84 7.01
CA PHE A 197 -6.69 8.08 8.08
C PHE A 197 -7.42 8.98 9.08
N ALA A 198 -6.89 10.16 9.40
CA ALA A 198 -7.56 11.12 10.27
C ALA A 198 -8.95 11.48 9.71
N SER A 199 -8.99 11.79 8.41
CA SER A 199 -10.24 12.09 7.70
C SER A 199 -11.20 10.90 7.70
N PHE A 200 -10.73 9.71 7.33
CA PHE A 200 -11.56 8.51 7.31
C PHE A 200 -12.18 8.21 8.68
N TYR A 201 -11.38 8.22 9.74
CA TYR A 201 -11.87 7.89 11.08
C TYR A 201 -12.79 8.98 11.64
N ALA A 202 -12.46 10.26 11.44
CA ALA A 202 -13.30 11.38 11.88
C ALA A 202 -14.68 11.36 11.22
N ASP A 203 -14.73 11.19 9.89
CA ASP A 203 -15.99 11.10 9.14
C ASP A 203 -16.83 9.88 9.52
N MET A 204 -16.20 8.84 10.05
CA MET A 204 -16.88 7.63 10.54
C MET A 204 -17.22 7.73 12.04
N GLY A 205 -17.15 8.93 12.63
CA GLY A 205 -17.61 9.24 13.98
C GLY A 205 -16.59 9.04 15.11
N VAL A 206 -15.30 8.92 14.78
CA VAL A 206 -14.23 8.77 15.80
C VAL A 206 -13.65 10.13 16.19
N SER A 207 -13.39 10.34 17.48
CA SER A 207 -12.63 11.50 17.93
C SER A 207 -11.14 11.32 17.58
N VAL A 208 -10.61 12.14 16.67
CA VAL A 208 -9.24 12.00 16.17
C VAL A 208 -8.35 13.12 16.67
N THR A 209 -7.15 12.76 17.13
CA THR A 209 -6.06 13.69 17.43
C THR A 209 -4.83 13.36 16.59
N VAL A 210 -4.25 14.36 15.92
CA VAL A 210 -3.03 14.23 15.12
C VAL A 210 -1.88 14.91 15.84
N ILE A 211 -0.81 14.17 16.12
CA ILE A 211 0.40 14.67 16.76
C ILE A 211 1.48 14.80 15.70
N GLU A 212 1.96 16.03 15.47
CA GLU A 212 3.07 16.32 14.57
C GLU A 212 4.26 16.87 15.36
N ALA A 213 5.47 16.45 14.97
CA ALA A 213 6.71 16.92 15.58
C ALA A 213 7.26 18.18 14.89
N ALA A 214 6.90 18.40 13.62
CA ALA A 214 7.16 19.64 12.91
C ALA A 214 6.32 20.81 13.46
N ASP A 215 6.61 22.01 12.95
CA ASP A 215 5.95 23.27 13.33
C ASP A 215 4.54 23.43 12.73
N ARG A 216 4.19 22.63 11.73
CA ARG A 216 2.89 22.65 11.05
C ARG A 216 2.46 21.28 10.56
N ILE A 217 1.16 21.09 10.33
CA ILE A 217 0.67 19.89 9.66
C ILE A 217 1.11 19.85 8.20
N MET A 218 1.22 18.64 7.63
CA MET A 218 1.59 18.43 6.23
C MET A 218 2.85 19.24 5.85
N PRO A 219 3.98 19.11 6.58
CA PRO A 219 5.10 20.05 6.52
C PRO A 219 5.85 20.08 5.18
N VAL A 220 5.61 19.08 4.32
CA VAL A 220 6.20 18.97 2.97
C VAL A 220 5.41 19.79 1.94
N GLU A 221 4.19 20.18 2.26
CA GLU A 221 3.35 21.00 1.40
C GLU A 221 3.65 22.49 1.59
N ASP A 222 3.08 23.29 0.70
CA ASP A 222 3.11 24.75 0.79
C ASP A 222 2.48 25.24 2.11
N ALA A 223 3.09 26.24 2.73
CA ALA A 223 2.70 26.71 4.06
C ALA A 223 1.29 27.29 4.10
N GLU A 224 0.84 27.98 3.05
CA GLU A 224 -0.52 28.51 2.99
C GLU A 224 -1.56 27.39 2.87
N ILE A 225 -1.23 26.34 2.12
CA ILE A 225 -2.05 25.13 1.99
C ILE A 225 -2.13 24.38 3.32
N SER A 226 -1.02 24.20 4.03
CA SER A 226 -1.01 23.59 5.36
C SER A 226 -1.89 24.36 6.34
N ALA A 227 -1.78 25.69 6.39
CA ALA A 227 -2.58 26.52 7.30
C ALA A 227 -4.08 26.47 6.97
N MET A 228 -4.43 26.48 5.67
CA MET A 228 -5.83 26.33 5.25
C MET A 228 -6.38 24.94 5.59
N ALA A 229 -5.60 23.88 5.33
CA ALA A 229 -5.98 22.51 5.63
C ALA A 229 -6.20 22.32 7.15
N GLU A 230 -5.31 22.85 7.99
CA GLU A 230 -5.43 22.79 9.44
C GLU A 230 -6.75 23.40 9.91
N LYS A 231 -7.06 24.62 9.45
CA LYS A 231 -8.33 25.29 9.76
C LYS A 231 -9.54 24.42 9.38
N LEU A 232 -9.50 23.74 8.25
CA LEU A 232 -10.59 22.86 7.78
C LEU A 232 -10.68 21.56 8.60
N PHE A 233 -9.55 20.96 8.98
CA PHE A 233 -9.54 19.77 9.83
C PHE A 233 -10.02 20.07 11.25
N VAL A 234 -9.61 21.19 11.84
CA VAL A 234 -10.09 21.65 13.15
C VAL A 234 -11.60 21.94 13.11
N ALA A 235 -12.09 22.59 12.04
CA ALA A 235 -13.53 22.81 11.86
C ALA A 235 -14.33 21.50 11.73
N ARG A 236 -13.69 20.41 11.30
CA ARG A 236 -14.26 19.05 11.25
C ARG A 236 -14.09 18.26 12.55
N GLY A 237 -13.51 18.86 13.60
CA GLY A 237 -13.33 18.23 14.91
C GLY A 237 -12.09 17.35 15.05
N ILE A 238 -11.16 17.40 14.09
CA ILE A 238 -9.84 16.78 14.23
C ILE A 238 -8.95 17.72 15.05
N THR A 239 -8.37 17.21 16.13
CA THR A 239 -7.49 17.97 17.04
C THR A 239 -6.03 17.79 16.69
#